data_AF-A0A4Y3JCR2-F1
#
_entry.id   AF-A0A4Y3JCR2-F1
#
_cell.length_a   1.000
_cell.length_b   1.000
_cell.length_c   1.000
_cell.angle_alpha   90.00
_cell.angle_beta   90.00
_cell.angle_gamma   90.00
#
_symmetry.space_group_name_H-M   'P 1'
#
loop_
_entity.id
_entity.type
_entity.pdbx_description
1 polymer ?
#
loop_
_entity_poly.entity_id
_entity_poly.type
_entity_poly.pdbx_seq_one_letter_code
_entity_poly.pdbx_strand_id
1 'polypeptide(L)' 'MNQWPNMISDLREKGLTQTQIGTEIGCSQNYVSDLERGVCGKRLSHEIATKLKKLWKKHSKTKQVA' A
#
# COMPACT_ATOMS: atom_id res chain seq x y z
N MET A 1 3.75 -12.03 10.40
CA MET A 1 3.72 -10.55 10.44
C MET A 1 2.99 -10.04 9.21
N ASN A 2 2.01 -9.16 9.38
CA ASN A 2 1.29 -8.57 8.25
C ASN A 2 2.22 -7.63 7.50
N GLN A 3 2.52 -7.93 6.23
CA GLN A 3 3.41 -7.09 5.43
C GLN A 3 2.70 -5.86 4.83
N TRP A 4 1.37 -5.83 4.93
CA TRP A 4 0.55 -4.75 4.35
C TRP A 4 0.73 -3.39 5.04
N PRO A 5 0.66 -3.29 6.39
CA PRO A 5 0.96 -2.05 7.10
C PRO A 5 2.30 -1.45 6.67
N ASN A 6 3.35 -2.27 6.64
CA ASN A 6 4.71 -1.83 6.31
C ASN A 6 4.80 -1.31 4.86
N MET A 7 4.10 -1.94 3.90
CA MET A 7 4.06 -1.45 2.52
C MET A 7 3.34 -0.10 2.40
N ILE A 8 2.26 0.10 3.14
CA ILE A 8 1.55 1.39 3.18
C ILE A 8 2.46 2.46 3.78
N SER A 9 3.07 2.20 4.93
CA SER A 9 3.99 3.13 5.58
C SER A 9 5.13 3.54 4.66
N ASP A 10 5.76 2.58 3.98
CA ASP A 10 6.86 2.85 3.05
C ASP A 10 6.42 3.67 1.82
N LEU A 11 5.21 3.43 1.31
CA LEU A 11 4.61 4.28 0.27
C LEU A 11 4.34 5.71 0.78
N ARG A 12 3.90 5.85 2.04
CA ARG A 12 3.66 7.15 2.66
C ARG A 12 4.94 7.92 2.91
N GLU A 13 6.03 7.25 3.31
CA GLU A 13 7.35 7.86 3.44
C GLU A 13 7.88 8.38 2.10
N LYS A 14 7.46 7.77 0.98
CA LYS A 14 7.76 8.24 -0.38
C LYS A 14 6.87 9.39 -0.86
N GLY A 15 5.97 9.89 -0.01
CA GLY A 15 5.09 11.00 -0.31
C GLY A 15 3.73 10.62 -0.90
N LEU A 16 3.38 9.34 -0.95
CA LEU A 16 2.02 8.94 -1.36
C LEU A 16 1.04 9.10 -0.20
N THR A 17 -0.14 9.62 -0.51
CA THR A 17 -1.24 9.67 0.45
C THR A 17 -2.05 8.38 0.46
N GLN A 18 -2.73 8.08 1.57
CA GLN A 18 -3.63 6.92 1.66
C GLN A 18 -4.72 6.94 0.56
N THR A 19 -5.21 8.14 0.20
CA THR A 19 -6.16 8.32 -0.90
C THR A 19 -5.57 7.93 -2.24
N GLN A 20 -4.34 8.37 -2.55
CA GLN A 20 -3.65 7.97 -3.79
C GLN A 20 -3.38 6.47 -3.83
N ILE A 21 -2.91 5.89 -2.73
CA ILE A 21 -2.70 4.44 -2.63
C ILE A 21 -4.02 3.70 -2.88
N GLY A 22 -5.12 4.17 -2.29
CA GLY A 22 -6.45 3.62 -2.48
C GLY A 22 -6.90 3.68 -3.94
N THR A 23 -6.83 4.86 -4.56
CA THR A 23 -7.15 5.04 -5.99
C THR A 23 -6.36 4.09 -6.88
N GLU A 24 -5.06 3.95 -6.62
CA GLU A 24 -4.15 3.16 -7.43
C GLU A 24 -4.35 1.63 -7.27
N ILE A 25 -4.72 1.18 -6.06
CA ILE A 25 -5.07 -0.22 -5.82
C ILE A 25 -6.56 -0.53 -6.01
N GLY A 26 -7.37 0.48 -6.30
CA GLY A 26 -8.82 0.37 -6.52
C GLY A 26 -9.63 0.13 -5.25
N CYS A 27 -9.25 0.75 -4.13
CA CYS A 27 -10.00 0.69 -2.87
C CYS A 27 -10.16 2.09 -2.23
N SER A 28 -11.05 2.19 -1.25
CA SER A 28 -11.32 3.45 -0.55
C SER A 28 -10.16 3.83 0.40
N GLN A 29 -9.97 5.13 0.64
CA GLN A 29 -8.98 5.62 1.61
C GLN A 29 -9.18 5.00 3.01
N ASN A 30 -10.43 4.83 3.47
CA ASN A 30 -10.74 4.15 4.73
C ASN A 30 -10.18 2.72 4.75
N TYR A 31 -10.31 1.99 3.64
CA TYR A 31 -9.79 0.64 3.50
C TYR A 31 -8.26 0.62 3.62
N VAL A 32 -7.58 1.63 3.06
CA VAL A 32 -6.12 1.80 3.21
C VAL A 32 -5.74 2.12 4.66
N SER A 33 -6.50 2.96 5.36
CA SER A 33 -6.28 3.26 6.78
C SER A 33 -6.46 2.02 7.66
N ASP A 34 -7.48 1.20 7.41
CA ASP A 34 -7.66 -0.07 8.11
C ASP A 34 -6.52 -1.06 7.79
N LEU A 35 -5.98 -1.01 6.56
CA LEU A 35 -4.88 -1.85 6.13
C LEU A 35 -3.57 -1.46 6.84
N GLU A 36 -3.33 -0.16 6.97
CA GLU A 36 -2.21 0.43 7.71
C GLU A 36 -2.27 0.08 9.20
N ARG A 37 -3.48 0.09 9.78
CA ARG A 37 -3.72 -0.31 11.18
C ARG A 37 -3.66 -1.83 11.38
N GLY A 38 -3.57 -2.61 10.31
CA GLY A 38 -3.53 -4.08 10.35
C GLY A 38 -4.88 -4.75 10.60
N VAL A 39 -5.99 -4.00 10.50
CA VAL A 39 -7.37 -4.47 10.76
C VAL A 39 -7.87 -5.40 9.66
N CYS A 40 -7.68 -5.02 8.39
CA CYS A 40 -8.17 -5.80 7.24
C CYS A 40 -7.10 -6.68 6.56
N GLY A 41 -5.86 -6.67 7.05
CA GLY A 41 -4.74 -7.42 6.47
C GLY A 41 -4.92 -8.95 6.43
N LYS A 42 -5.83 -9.51 7.24
CA LYS A 42 -6.16 -10.95 7.29
C LYS A 42 -7.12 -11.42 6.19
N ARG A 43 -7.94 -10.52 5.61
CA ARG A 43 -8.94 -10.83 4.57
C ARG A 43 -8.79 -9.92 3.35
N LEU A 44 -7.55 -9.54 3.03
CA LEU A 44 -7.26 -8.74 1.85
C LEU A 44 -7.53 -9.56 0.58
N SER A 45 -8.36 -9.04 -0.32
CA SER A 45 -8.56 -9.67 -1.64
C SER A 45 -7.23 -9.80 -2.38
N HIS A 46 -7.02 -10.95 -3.03
CA HIS A 46 -5.80 -11.25 -3.78
C HIS A 46 -5.50 -10.20 -4.86
N GLU A 47 -6.53 -9.61 -5.45
CA GLU A 47 -6.40 -8.51 -6.41
C GLU A 47 -5.77 -7.25 -5.79
N ILE A 48 -6.31 -6.79 -4.66
CA ILE A 48 -5.81 -5.61 -3.93
C ILE A 48 -4.37 -5.88 -3.45
N ALA A 49 -4.12 -7.07 -2.91
CA ALA A 49 -2.80 -7.54 -2.52
C ALA A 49 -1.78 -7.44 -3.66
N THR A 50 -2.18 -7.84 -4.88
CA THR A 50 -1.32 -7.83 -6.07
C THR A 50 -1.06 -6.40 -6.55
N LYS A 51 -2.10 -5.56 -6.60
CA LYS A 51 -1.99 -4.14 -6.96
C LYS A 51 -1.09 -3.38 -5.99
N LEU A 52 -1.27 -3.58 -4.69
CA LEU A 52 -0.45 -2.96 -3.65
C LEU A 52 1.02 -3.38 -3.76
N LYS A 53 1.31 -4.67 -3.93
CA LYS A 53 2.68 -5.16 -4.16
C LYS A 53 3.30 -4.55 -5.42
N LYS A 54 2.52 -4.43 -6.50
CA LYS A 54 2.99 -3.81 -7.76
C LYS A 54 3.31 -2.34 -7.57
N LEU A 55 2.44 -1.60 -6.88
CA LEU A 55 2.65 -0.19 -6.53
C LEU A 55 3.88 0.00 -5.66
N TRP A 56 3.97 -0.77 -4.58
CA TRP A 56 5.13 -0.77 -3.68
C TRP A 56 6.42 -1.07 -4.43
N LYS A 57 6.45 -2.12 -5.28
CA LYS A 57 7.63 -2.46 -6.08
C LYS A 57 8.02 -1.37 -7.08
N LYS A 58 7.04 -0.68 -7.67
CA LYS A 58 7.27 0.46 -8.59
C LYS A 58 7.98 1.60 -7.86
N HIS A 59 7.52 1.95 -6.66
CA HIS A 59 8.10 3.02 -5.84
C HIS A 59 9.37 2.60 -5.06
N SER A 60 9.54 1.32 -4.73
CA SER A 60 10.77 0.79 -4.10
C SER A 60 11.95 0.71 -5.06
N LYS A 61 11.70 0.53 -6.36
CA LYS A 61 12.76 0.65 -7.39
C LYS A 61 13.19 2.10 -7.66
N THR A 62 12.44 3.09 -7.19
CA THR A 62 12.75 4.51 -7.37
C THR A 62 13.88 5.02 -6.44
N LYS A 63 14.48 4.16 -5.61
CA LYS A 63 15.87 4.40 -5.13
C LYS A 63 16.87 4.02 -6.24
N GLN A 64 16.86 4.78 -7.32
CA GLN A 64 18.04 4.96 -8.18
C GLN A 64 18.12 6.45 -8.53
N VAL A 65 18.76 7.20 -7.65
CA VAL A 65 19.35 8.52 -7.87
C VAL A 65 20.10 8.84 -6.56
N ALA A 66 21.38 9.20 -6.53
CA ALA A 66 22.46 9.24 -7.50
C ALA A 66 23.76 9.11 -6.68
#